data_AF-T1L1S0-F1
#
_entry.id   AF-T1L1S0-F1
#
_cell.length_a   1.000
_cell.length_b   1.000
_cell.length_c   1.000
_cell.angle_alpha   90.00
_cell.angle_beta   90.00
_cell.angle_gamma   90.00
#
_symmetry.space_group_name_H-M   'P 1'
#
loop_
_entity.id
_entity.type
_entity.pdbx_description
1 polymer ?
#
loop_
_entity_poly.entity_id
_entity_poly.type
_entity_poly.pdbx_seq_one_letter_code
_entity_poly.pdbx_strand_id
1 'polypeptide(L)'
;MIVKPFLPFLILILVLKCSQVNGHKRWSESKLERCSSERQEFNECGTACPPTCYLPNPEFCTRECVARCFCKEGYFEALDGQCYTEQECVAIINAPPNTESHESMNYHLTTIQSYYKYEFFEK
;
A
#
# COMPACT_ATOMS: atom_id res chain seq x y z
N MET A 1 -38.52 17.11 48.79
CA MET A 1 -37.92 15.91 48.17
C MET A 1 -36.84 16.40 47.21
N ILE A 2 -35.61 16.46 47.69
CA ILE A 2 -34.48 17.10 47.00
C ILE A 2 -33.70 16.03 46.23
N VAL A 3 -33.48 16.33 44.97
CA VAL A 3 -32.77 15.56 43.94
C VAL A 3 -31.38 15.10 44.40
N LYS A 4 -31.05 13.84 44.04
CA LYS A 4 -29.82 13.12 44.41
C LYS A 4 -28.54 13.89 44.03
N PRO A 5 -27.62 14.16 44.98
CA PRO A 5 -26.39 14.93 44.76
C PRO A 5 -25.25 14.11 44.11
N PHE A 6 -25.58 12.99 43.45
CA PHE A 6 -24.60 12.08 42.85
C PHE A 6 -24.33 12.34 41.36
N LEU A 7 -25.06 13.28 40.76
CA LEU A 7 -24.88 13.68 39.36
C LEU A 7 -23.52 14.34 39.03
N PRO A 8 -22.86 15.16 39.89
CA PRO A 8 -21.57 15.75 39.55
C PRO A 8 -20.43 14.71 39.55
N PHE A 9 -20.53 13.67 40.39
CA PHE A 9 -19.57 12.56 40.40
C PHE A 9 -19.68 11.68 39.15
N LEU A 10 -20.90 11.46 38.64
CA LEU A 10 -21.09 10.74 37.37
C LEU A 10 -20.50 11.51 36.18
N ILE A 11 -20.66 12.84 36.16
CA ILE A 11 -20.06 13.70 35.13
C ILE A 11 -18.54 13.62 35.19
N LEU A 12 -17.93 13.69 36.38
CA LEU A 12 -16.48 13.56 36.56
C LEU A 12 -15.95 12.21 36.05
N ILE A 13 -16.67 11.11 36.28
CA ILE A 13 -16.32 9.77 35.77
C ILE A 13 -16.44 9.69 34.23
N LEU A 14 -17.39 10.40 33.63
CA LEU A 14 -17.52 10.49 32.17
C LEU A 14 -16.39 11.32 31.55
N VAL A 15 -15.94 12.41 32.19
CA VAL A 15 -14.79 13.19 31.69
C VAL A 15 -13.47 12.41 31.86
N LEU A 16 -13.31 11.66 32.95
CA LEU A 16 -12.14 10.78 33.16
C LEU A 16 -12.11 9.57 32.21
N LYS A 17 -13.26 9.15 31.66
CA LYS A 17 -13.34 8.14 30.60
C LYS A 17 -13.12 8.70 29.18
N CYS A 18 -13.19 10.02 28.97
CA CYS A 18 -12.89 10.63 27.66
C CYS A 18 -11.38 10.74 27.37
N SER A 19 -10.53 10.80 28.41
CA SER A 19 -9.07 10.86 28.21
C SER A 19 -8.44 9.54 27.76
N GLN A 20 -9.23 8.46 27.65
CA GLN A 20 -8.79 7.15 27.14
C GLN A 20 -9.32 6.89 25.71
N VAL A 21 -9.70 7.93 24.95
CA VAL A 21 -9.67 7.82 23.49
C VAL A 21 -8.22 8.02 23.04
N ASN A 22 -7.36 7.06 23.39
CA ASN A 22 -6.16 6.77 22.61
C ASN A 22 -6.66 6.19 21.28
N GLY A 23 -7.12 7.07 20.39
CA GLY A 23 -7.94 6.63 19.26
C GLY A 23 -8.25 7.68 18.21
N HIS A 24 -7.52 8.80 18.15
CA HIS A 24 -7.34 9.43 16.85
C HIS A 24 -6.35 8.55 16.08
N LYS A 25 -6.87 7.63 15.26
CA LYS A 25 -6.09 7.03 14.17
C LYS A 25 -5.71 8.16 13.21
N ARG A 26 -4.63 8.86 13.52
CA ARG A 26 -3.81 9.55 12.52
C ARG A 26 -3.29 8.42 11.64
N TRP A 27 -3.67 8.42 10.37
CA TRP A 27 -3.06 7.51 9.41
C TRP A 27 -1.53 7.63 9.53
N SER A 28 -0.88 6.47 9.54
CA SER A 28 0.57 6.22 9.36
C SER A 28 1.56 6.63 10.47
N GLU A 29 1.57 5.95 11.62
CA GLU A 29 2.66 6.16 12.60
C GLU A 29 3.27 4.91 13.25
N SER A 30 3.30 3.76 12.55
CA SER A 30 4.15 2.62 12.94
C SER A 30 4.43 1.58 11.85
N LYS A 31 4.58 2.01 10.58
CA LYS A 31 5.10 1.14 9.51
C LYS A 31 5.87 1.94 8.45
N LEU A 32 6.93 2.63 8.84
CA LEU A 32 7.84 3.30 7.88
C LEU A 32 9.32 3.21 8.27
N GLU A 33 9.74 2.08 8.86
CA GLU A 33 11.18 1.77 8.93
C GLU A 33 11.50 0.36 8.40
N ARG A 34 10.48 -0.40 7.99
CA ARG A 34 10.70 -1.77 7.53
C ARG A 34 9.79 -2.10 6.37
N CYS A 35 10.40 -2.44 5.25
CA CYS A 35 9.69 -2.97 4.09
C CYS A 35 8.99 -4.28 4.44
N SER A 36 7.90 -4.57 3.72
CA SER A 36 7.09 -5.77 4.00
C SER A 36 7.82 -7.06 3.64
N SER A 37 8.85 -6.99 2.79
CA SER A 37 9.68 -8.12 2.34
C SER A 37 11.15 -7.89 2.66
N GLU A 38 11.88 -8.97 2.96
CA GLU A 38 13.34 -8.94 3.13
C GLU A 38 14.10 -8.68 1.82
N ARG A 39 13.44 -8.86 0.67
CA ARG A 39 13.99 -8.55 -0.67
C ARG A 39 13.82 -7.08 -1.05
N GLN A 40 13.28 -6.28 -0.14
CA GLN A 40 13.09 -4.85 -0.31
C GLN A 40 13.94 -4.06 0.68
N GLU A 41 14.28 -2.84 0.30
CA GLU A 41 14.94 -1.86 1.15
C GLU A 41 14.26 -0.50 1.00
N PHE A 42 14.18 0.24 2.11
CA PHE A 42 13.60 1.57 2.08
C PHE A 42 14.64 2.56 1.58
N ASN A 43 14.27 3.35 0.60
CA ASN A 43 15.08 4.45 0.09
C ASN A 43 14.22 5.71 0.04
N GLU A 44 14.71 6.77 0.69
CA GLU A 44 14.04 8.08 0.72
C GLU A 44 14.06 8.79 -0.64
N CYS A 45 14.98 8.43 -1.53
CA CYS A 45 15.11 9.04 -2.84
C CYS A 45 15.56 7.97 -3.87
N GLY A 46 14.72 6.97 -4.09
CA GLY A 46 14.91 5.98 -5.15
C GLY A 46 14.29 6.41 -6.48
N THR A 47 14.70 5.75 -7.57
CA THR A 47 14.20 6.03 -8.93
C THR A 47 12.68 5.85 -9.04
N ALA A 48 12.00 6.74 -9.75
CA ALA A 48 10.58 6.56 -10.07
C ALA A 48 10.34 5.36 -11.02
N CYS A 49 11.38 4.91 -11.74
CA CYS A 49 11.32 3.80 -12.70
C CYS A 49 12.29 2.69 -12.27
N PRO A 50 11.93 1.86 -11.27
CA PRO A 50 12.76 0.71 -10.92
C PRO A 50 12.75 -0.35 -12.04
N PRO A 51 13.73 -1.26 -12.05
CA PRO A 51 13.70 -2.43 -12.91
C PRO A 51 12.52 -3.34 -12.54
N THR A 52 11.80 -3.84 -13.54
CA THR A 52 10.66 -4.76 -13.37
C THR A 52 10.91 -6.06 -14.12
N CYS A 53 10.17 -7.12 -13.81
CA CYS A 53 10.29 -8.37 -14.57
C CYS A 53 10.00 -8.17 -16.08
N TYR A 54 9.10 -7.25 -16.42
CA TYR A 54 8.69 -6.99 -17.82
C TYR A 54 9.59 -5.98 -18.54
N LEU A 55 10.21 -5.08 -17.78
CA LEU A 55 11.12 -4.06 -18.27
C LEU A 55 12.32 -3.98 -17.31
N PRO A 56 13.32 -4.85 -17.49
CA PRO A 56 14.48 -4.89 -16.60
C PRO A 56 15.38 -3.67 -16.75
N ASN A 57 15.38 -3.03 -17.92
CA ASN A 57 16.20 -1.85 -18.23
C ASN A 57 15.31 -0.72 -18.77
N PRO A 58 14.73 0.14 -17.92
CA PRO A 58 13.97 1.30 -18.37
C PRO A 58 14.88 2.35 -19.02
N GLU A 59 14.70 2.61 -20.32
CA GLU A 59 15.53 3.58 -21.08
C GLU A 59 15.19 5.04 -20.79
N PHE A 60 13.92 5.32 -20.48
CA PHE A 60 13.43 6.67 -20.21
C PHE A 60 12.88 6.75 -18.79
N CYS A 61 13.48 7.59 -17.97
CA CYS A 61 12.98 7.90 -16.63
C CYS A 61 13.15 9.39 -16.32
N THR A 62 12.20 9.95 -15.57
CA THR A 62 12.31 11.31 -15.04
C THR A 62 13.38 11.34 -13.94
N ARG A 63 13.88 12.54 -13.61
CA ARG A 63 14.85 12.74 -12.51
C ARG A 63 14.18 12.85 -11.13
N GLU A 64 12.88 12.59 -11.07
CA GLU A 64 12.13 12.62 -9.83
C GLU A 64 12.52 11.40 -9.00
N CYS A 65 12.65 11.60 -7.68
CA CYS A 65 12.85 10.50 -6.75
C CYS A 65 11.64 10.34 -5.84
N VAL A 66 11.39 9.10 -5.45
CA VAL A 66 10.24 8.73 -4.62
C VAL A 66 10.71 7.99 -3.38
N ALA A 67 10.16 8.37 -2.22
CA ALA A 67 10.46 7.74 -0.95
C ALA A 67 9.57 6.51 -0.75
N ARG A 68 10.13 5.30 -0.89
CA ARG A 68 9.40 4.04 -0.67
C ARG A 68 10.34 2.86 -0.45
N CYS A 69 9.74 1.69 -0.31
CA CYS A 69 10.44 0.42 -0.43
C CYS A 69 10.69 0.06 -1.89
N PHE A 70 11.93 -0.22 -2.23
CA PHE A 70 12.38 -0.67 -3.54
C PHE A 70 12.90 -2.10 -3.45
N CYS A 71 12.90 -2.82 -4.57
CA CYS A 71 13.61 -4.09 -4.66
C CYS A 71 15.11 -3.86 -4.48
N LYS A 72 15.76 -4.72 -3.69
CA LYS A 72 17.21 -4.72 -3.54
C LYS A 72 17.88 -4.98 -4.90
N GLU A 73 19.15 -4.62 -5.00
CA GLU A 73 19.95 -4.89 -6.19
C GLU A 73 19.90 -6.39 -6.59
N GLY A 74 19.73 -6.65 -7.88
CA GLY A 74 19.56 -8.01 -8.43
C GLY A 74 18.13 -8.57 -8.36
N TYR A 75 17.17 -7.81 -7.81
CA TYR A 75 15.76 -8.15 -7.81
C TYR A 75 14.94 -7.18 -8.67
N PHE A 76 13.84 -7.70 -9.20
CA PHE A 76 12.96 -7.01 -10.13
C PHE A 76 11.54 -6.97 -9.57
N GLU A 77 10.88 -5.82 -9.67
CA GLU A 77 9.50 -5.65 -9.23
C GLU A 77 8.54 -6.32 -10.23
N ALA A 78 7.60 -7.13 -9.74
CA ALA A 78 6.51 -7.67 -10.55
C ALA A 78 5.20 -6.90 -10.31
N LEU A 79 4.15 -7.28 -11.05
CA LEU A 79 2.85 -6.58 -11.01
C LEU A 79 2.11 -6.75 -9.68
N ASP A 80 2.48 -7.73 -8.86
CA ASP A 80 1.96 -7.94 -7.51
C ASP A 80 2.72 -7.11 -6.45
N GLY A 81 3.70 -6.30 -6.86
CA GLY A 81 4.55 -5.48 -5.99
C GLY A 81 5.60 -6.26 -5.20
N GLN A 82 5.81 -7.54 -5.52
CA GLN A 82 6.88 -8.36 -4.94
C GLN A 82 8.17 -8.28 -5.77
N CYS A 83 9.28 -8.68 -5.14
CA CYS A 83 10.61 -8.63 -5.72
C CYS A 83 11.13 -10.03 -6.02
N TYR A 84 11.50 -10.24 -7.27
CA TYR A 84 11.88 -11.55 -7.81
C TYR A 84 13.29 -11.54 -8.38
N THR A 85 13.97 -12.68 -8.33
CA THR A 85 15.21 -12.86 -9.08
C THR A 85 14.93 -12.94 -10.57
N GLU A 86 15.97 -12.80 -11.38
CA GLU A 86 15.85 -12.96 -12.83
C GLU A 86 15.21 -14.30 -13.23
N GLN A 87 15.59 -15.41 -12.57
CA GLN A 87 15.02 -16.73 -12.85
C GLN A 87 13.56 -16.83 -12.44
N GLU A 88 13.17 -16.22 -11.31
CA GLU A 88 11.78 -16.15 -10.88
C GLU A 88 10.94 -15.30 -11.85
N CYS A 89 11.49 -14.20 -12.38
CA CYS A 89 10.83 -13.42 -13.43
C CYS A 89 10.57 -14.24 -14.70
N VAL A 90 11.53 -15.08 -15.13
CA VAL A 90 11.32 -15.99 -16.27
C VAL A 90 10.13 -16.90 -16.00
N ALA A 91 9.96 -17.41 -14.78
CA ALA A 91 8.80 -18.23 -14.43
C ALA A 91 7.48 -17.42 -14.45
N ILE A 92 7.49 -16.18 -13.96
CA ILE A 92 6.31 -15.29 -13.95
C ILE A 92 5.85 -14.95 -15.37
N ILE A 93 6.79 -14.57 -16.24
CA ILE A 93 6.47 -14.15 -17.62
C ILE A 93 5.98 -15.33 -18.46
N ASN A 94 6.46 -16.54 -18.19
CA ASN A 94 6.05 -17.75 -18.90
C ASN A 94 4.88 -18.48 -18.22
N ALA A 95 4.32 -17.93 -17.13
CA ALA A 95 3.21 -18.56 -16.44
C ALA A 95 1.94 -18.56 -17.31
N PRO A 96 1.13 -19.62 -17.27
CA PRO A 96 -0.13 -19.64 -18.01
C PRO A 96 -1.11 -18.59 -17.45
N PRO A 97 -1.98 -18.02 -18.30
CA PRO A 97 -2.82 -16.86 -17.97
C PRO A 97 -3.91 -17.12 -16.91
N ASN A 98 -4.06 -18.36 -16.44
CA ASN A 98 -5.03 -18.78 -15.43
C ASN A 98 -4.39 -19.08 -14.06
N THR A 99 -3.23 -18.47 -13.78
CA THR A 99 -2.59 -18.54 -12.46
C THR A 99 -3.15 -17.47 -11.52
N GLU A 100 -3.12 -17.73 -10.20
CA GLU A 100 -3.72 -16.88 -9.16
C GLU A 100 -3.25 -15.41 -9.19
N SER A 101 -2.06 -15.11 -9.75
CA SER A 101 -1.54 -13.76 -9.96
C SER A 101 -2.24 -12.99 -11.11
N HIS A 102 -2.77 -13.68 -12.12
CA HIS A 102 -3.47 -13.07 -13.26
C HIS A 102 -4.96 -12.79 -12.97
N GLU A 103 -5.61 -13.59 -12.11
CA GLU A 103 -7.00 -13.34 -11.70
C GLU A 103 -7.16 -12.06 -10.87
N SER A 104 -6.22 -11.77 -9.97
CA SER A 104 -6.22 -10.53 -9.18
C SER A 104 -6.00 -9.29 -10.05
N MET A 105 -5.15 -9.37 -11.08
CA MET A 105 -4.99 -8.30 -12.07
C MET A 105 -6.24 -8.10 -12.93
N ASN A 106 -6.93 -9.17 -13.33
CA ASN A 106 -8.20 -9.04 -14.06
C ASN A 106 -9.28 -8.36 -13.20
N TYR A 107 -9.33 -8.63 -11.89
CA TYR A 107 -10.21 -7.89 -10.98
C TYR A 107 -9.85 -6.40 -10.88
N HIS A 108 -8.56 -6.07 -10.81
CA HIS A 108 -8.13 -4.66 -10.78
C HIS A 108 -8.39 -3.93 -12.11
N LEU A 109 -8.11 -4.56 -13.25
CA LEU A 109 -8.40 -4.00 -14.58
C LEU A 109 -9.91 -3.81 -14.81
N THR A 110 -10.74 -4.78 -14.41
CA THR A 110 -12.21 -4.63 -14.50
C THR A 110 -12.73 -3.53 -13.57
N THR A 111 -12.13 -3.37 -12.38
CA THR A 111 -12.46 -2.26 -11.47
C THR A 111 -12.09 -0.91 -12.07
N ILE A 112 -10.88 -0.77 -12.62
CA ILE A 112 -10.42 0.47 -13.28
C ILE A 112 -11.30 0.79 -14.52
N GLN A 113 -11.59 -0.21 -15.36
CA GLN A 113 -12.53 -0.05 -16.48
C GLN A 113 -13.93 0.36 -16.02
N SER A 114 -14.40 -0.16 -14.89
CA SER A 114 -15.69 0.24 -14.33
C SER A 114 -15.69 1.70 -13.83
N TYR A 115 -14.61 2.13 -13.16
CA TYR A 115 -14.44 3.50 -12.69
C TYR A 115 -14.42 4.50 -13.85
N TYR A 116 -13.62 4.24 -14.89
CA TYR A 116 -13.63 5.10 -16.09
C TYR A 116 -14.97 5.04 -16.85
N LYS A 117 -15.68 3.91 -16.81
CA LYS A 117 -17.04 3.82 -17.37
C LYS A 117 -18.04 4.70 -16.59
N TYR A 118 -17.91 4.80 -15.27
CA TYR A 118 -18.72 5.72 -14.46
C TYR A 118 -18.37 7.19 -14.75
N GLU A 119 -17.09 7.56 -14.81
CA GLU A 119 -16.67 8.94 -15.13
C GLU A 119 -17.11 9.39 -16.54
N PHE A 120 -17.23 8.46 -17.51
CA PHE A 120 -17.75 8.77 -18.84
C PHE A 120 -19.28 8.91 -18.91
N PHE A 121 -20.03 8.36 -17.95
CA PHE A 121 -21.50 8.43 -17.91
C PHE A 121 -22.04 9.64 -17.13
N GLU A 122 -21.20 10.33 -16.35
CA GLU A 122 -21.56 11.58 -15.65
C GLU A 122 -21.20 12.86 -16.41
N LYS A 123 -20.89 12.77 -17.71
CA LYS A 123 -20.68 13.92 -18.62
C LYS A 123 -21.64 13.96 -19.78
#